data_AF-A0A1I4WDC4-F1
#
_entry.id   AF-A0A1I4WDC4-F1
#
_cell.length_a   1.000
_cell.length_b   1.000
_cell.length_c   1.000
_cell.angle_alpha   90.00
_cell.angle_beta   90.00
_cell.angle_gamma   90.00
#
_symmetry.space_group_name_H-M   'P 1'
#
loop_
_entity.id
_entity.type
_entity.pdbx_description
1 polymer ?
#
loop_
_entity_poly.entity_id
_entity_poly.type
_entity_poly.pdbx_seq_one_letter_code
_entity_poly.pdbx_strand_id
1 'polypeptide(L)'
;MERSLEKAAKYFGLTRPKLIALMRGKGLLDDRNLPAFPVRDREYLRIKDGTWYHETAGMQYSQSTKVRQAGMRWLAEQLGLELPAIPADRRDVA
;
A
#
# COMPACT_ATOMS: atom_id res chain seq x y z
N MET A 1 12.42 -2.30 -0.53
CA MET A 1 11.37 -3.15 0.11
C MET A 1 9.99 -2.57 -0.22
N GLU A 2 9.03 -3.39 -0.67
CA GLU A 2 7.66 -2.97 -1.04
C GLU A 2 6.64 -3.43 0.02
N ARG A 3 5.62 -2.61 0.30
CA ARG A 3 4.57 -2.91 1.29
C ARG A 3 3.20 -3.08 0.62
N SER A 4 2.39 -4.00 1.11
CA SER A 4 0.96 -4.03 0.73
C SER A 4 0.21 -2.88 1.40
N LEU A 5 -0.96 -2.52 0.88
CA LEU A 5 -1.86 -1.56 1.54
C LEU A 5 -2.18 -1.95 2.99
N GLU A 6 -2.27 -3.25 3.30
CA GLU A 6 -2.45 -3.70 4.67
C GLU A 6 -1.25 -3.35 5.56
N LYS A 7 -0.02 -3.64 5.11
CA LYS A 7 1.19 -3.30 5.86
C LYS A 7 1.38 -1.79 5.99
N ALA A 8 1.02 -1.03 4.96
CA ALA A 8 1.04 0.44 5.01
C ALA A 8 0.01 0.97 6.01
N ALA A 9 -1.21 0.43 6.02
CA ALA A 9 -2.24 0.82 7.00
C ALA A 9 -1.79 0.54 8.43
N LYS A 10 -1.26 -0.68 8.69
CA LYS A 10 -0.69 -1.04 10.01
C LYS A 10 0.40 -0.08 10.44
N TYR A 11 1.27 0.34 9.52
CA TYR A 11 2.31 1.33 9.80
C TYR A 11 1.73 2.68 10.24
N PHE A 12 0.65 3.15 9.62
CA PHE A 12 -0.03 4.38 10.03
C PHE A 12 -0.98 4.22 11.24
N GLY A 13 -1.03 3.06 11.89
CA GLY A 13 -2.01 2.79 12.96
C GLY A 13 -3.47 2.76 12.46
N LEU A 14 -3.68 2.45 11.17
CA LEU A 14 -4.99 2.40 10.52
C LEU A 14 -5.38 0.96 10.15
N THR A 15 -6.67 0.76 9.92
CA THR A 15 -7.15 -0.45 9.23
C THR A 15 -7.00 -0.30 7.72
N ARG A 16 -6.83 -1.42 7.02
CA ARG A 16 -6.77 -1.46 5.54
C ARG A 16 -7.97 -0.74 4.86
N PRO A 17 -9.25 -1.00 5.22
CA PRO A 17 -10.37 -0.32 4.59
C PRO A 17 -10.36 1.20 4.83
N LYS A 18 -9.95 1.64 6.04
CA LYS A 18 -9.83 3.07 6.34
C LYS A 18 -8.77 3.76 5.47
N LEU A 19 -7.61 3.13 5.30
CA LEU A 19 -6.58 3.64 4.39
C LEU A 19 -7.08 3.73 2.94
N ILE A 20 -7.73 2.68 2.44
CA ILE A 20 -8.28 2.65 1.08
C ILE A 20 -9.30 3.78 0.87
N ALA A 21 -10.20 4.00 1.82
CA ALA A 21 -11.19 5.07 1.74
C ALA A 21 -10.53 6.45 1.66
N LEU A 22 -9.51 6.72 2.48
CA LEU A 22 -8.74 7.97 2.44
C LEU A 22 -8.04 8.15 1.08
N MET A 23 -7.38 7.11 0.58
CA MET A 23 -6.68 7.16 -0.71
C MET A 23 -7.64 7.37 -1.88
N ARG A 24 -8.82 6.71 -1.89
CA ARG A 24 -9.87 6.94 -2.90
C ARG A 24 -10.44 8.35 -2.80
N GLY A 25 -10.70 8.86 -1.59
CA GLY A 25 -11.19 10.22 -1.38
C GLY A 25 -10.22 11.30 -1.88
N LYS A 26 -8.92 11.00 -1.94
CA LYS A 26 -7.88 11.86 -2.53
C LYS A 26 -7.60 11.57 -4.01
N GLY A 27 -8.32 10.64 -4.63
CA GLY A 27 -8.12 10.26 -6.04
C GLY A 27 -6.79 9.55 -6.31
N LEU A 28 -6.16 8.96 -5.29
CA LEU A 28 -4.91 8.19 -5.44
C LEU A 28 -5.18 6.76 -5.94
N LEU A 29 -6.37 6.22 -5.65
CA LEU A 29 -6.81 4.91 -6.09
C LEU A 29 -8.10 5.00 -6.91
N ASP A 30 -8.25 4.07 -7.85
CA ASP A 30 -9.48 3.84 -8.60
C ASP A 30 -10.48 2.92 -7.84
N ASP A 31 -11.59 2.61 -8.50
CA ASP A 31 -12.62 1.73 -7.93
C ASP A 31 -12.17 0.26 -7.79
N ARG A 32 -11.08 -0.15 -8.45
CA ARG A 32 -10.44 -1.45 -8.31
C ARG A 32 -9.33 -1.46 -7.25
N ASN A 33 -9.13 -0.35 -6.52
CA ASN A 33 -8.02 -0.15 -5.59
C ASN A 33 -6.63 -0.17 -6.25
N LEU A 34 -6.55 0.15 -7.53
CA LEU A 34 -5.32 0.33 -8.30
C LEU A 34 -4.92 1.81 -8.32
N PRO A 35 -3.64 2.16 -8.52
CA PRO A 35 -3.23 3.56 -8.60
C PRO A 35 -3.96 4.26 -9.74
N ALA A 36 -4.62 5.38 -9.44
CA ALA A 36 -5.38 6.12 -10.46
C ALA A 36 -4.46 6.72 -11.55
N PHE A 37 -3.22 7.06 -11.18
CA PHE A 37 -2.21 7.59 -12.11
C PHE A 37 -0.92 6.75 -12.05
N PRO A 38 -0.90 5.53 -12.63
CA PRO A 38 0.19 4.57 -12.45
C PRO A 38 1.52 5.02 -13.06
N VAL A 39 1.50 5.94 -14.04
CA VAL A 39 2.72 6.52 -14.62
C VAL A 39 3.23 7.70 -13.79
N ARG A 40 2.35 8.62 -13.40
CA ARG A 40 2.68 9.81 -12.61
C ARG A 40 3.21 9.42 -11.23
N ASP A 41 2.52 8.50 -10.57
CA ASP A 41 2.76 8.14 -9.17
C ASP A 41 3.63 6.87 -9.05
N ARG A 42 4.32 6.46 -10.13
CA ARG A 42 5.09 5.20 -10.22
C ARG A 42 6.23 5.07 -9.21
N GLU A 43 6.73 6.21 -8.72
CA GLU A 43 7.78 6.29 -7.70
C GLU A 43 7.27 5.89 -6.32
N TYR A 44 5.96 6.03 -6.08
CA TYR A 44 5.33 5.85 -4.78
C TYR A 44 4.45 4.60 -4.74
N LEU A 45 3.66 4.39 -5.80
CA LEU A 45 2.73 3.30 -5.93
C LEU A 45 3.10 2.41 -7.11
N ARG A 46 2.77 1.13 -7.00
CA ARG A 46 2.98 0.15 -8.06
C ARG A 46 1.83 -0.83 -8.09
N ILE A 47 1.45 -1.26 -9.29
CA ILE A 47 0.59 -2.43 -9.49
C ILE A 47 1.47 -3.68 -9.44
N LYS A 48 1.15 -4.61 -8.54
CA LYS A 48 1.73 -5.96 -8.52
C LYS A 48 0.70 -6.93 -9.07
N ASP A 49 1.04 -7.56 -10.18
CA ASP A 49 0.35 -8.71 -10.71
C ASP A 49 0.71 -9.97 -9.91
N GLY A 50 -0.29 -10.81 -9.68
CA GLY A 50 -0.16 -12.09 -9.01
C GLY A 50 -0.97 -13.14 -9.75
N THR A 51 -0.44 -14.35 -9.81
CA THR A 51 -1.08 -15.48 -10.47
C THR A 51 -1.29 -16.60 -9.47
N TRP A 52 -2.39 -17.30 -9.59
CA TRP A 52 -2.71 -18.45 -8.75
C TRP A 52 -3.58 -19.43 -9.53
N TYR A 53 -3.47 -20.72 -9.24
CA TYR A 53 -4.24 -21.75 -9.94
C TYR A 53 -5.53 -22.06 -9.17
N HIS A 54 -6.68 -22.02 -9.86
CA HIS A 54 -7.97 -22.47 -9.36
C HIS A 54 -8.34 -23.81 -10.03
N GLU A 55 -8.80 -24.79 -9.26
CA GLU A 55 -9.04 -26.16 -9.73
C GLU A 55 -10.01 -26.26 -10.92
N THR A 56 -11.09 -25.47 -10.93
CA THR A 56 -12.09 -25.48 -12.01
C THR A 56 -11.90 -24.38 -13.04
N ALA A 57 -11.25 -23.28 -12.67
CA ALA A 57 -11.17 -22.07 -13.48
C ALA A 57 -9.77 -21.88 -14.11
N GLY A 58 -8.84 -22.80 -13.83
CA GLY A 58 -7.47 -22.75 -14.32
C GLY A 58 -6.67 -21.59 -13.73
N MET A 59 -5.71 -21.07 -14.51
CA MET A 59 -4.84 -19.98 -14.08
C MET A 59 -5.63 -18.68 -13.91
N GLN A 60 -5.58 -18.11 -12.71
CA GLN A 60 -6.19 -16.85 -12.35
C GLN A 60 -5.15 -15.75 -12.17
N TYR A 61 -5.57 -14.53 -12.45
CA TYR A 61 -4.74 -13.34 -12.40
C TYR A 61 -5.36 -12.32 -11.45
N SER A 62 -4.52 -11.64 -10.68
CA SER A 62 -4.93 -10.65 -9.69
C SER A 62 -3.97 -9.48 -9.73
N GLN A 63 -4.49 -8.30 -9.42
CA GLN A 63 -3.71 -7.09 -9.30
C GLN A 63 -3.87 -6.50 -7.92
N SER A 64 -2.80 -5.93 -7.39
CA SER A 64 -2.82 -5.27 -6.10
C SER A 64 -1.90 -4.07 -6.06
N THR A 65 -2.34 -3.00 -5.39
CA THR A 65 -1.46 -1.85 -5.13
C THR A 65 -0.42 -2.18 -4.06
N LYS A 66 0.83 -1.87 -4.37
CA LYS A 66 1.96 -1.86 -3.46
C LYS A 66 2.46 -0.43 -3.27
N VAL A 67 2.87 -0.16 -2.04
CA VAL A 67 3.51 1.10 -1.65
C VAL A 67 5.01 0.86 -1.64
N ARG A 68 5.74 1.64 -2.43
CA ARG A 68 7.22 1.64 -2.43
C ARG A 68 7.72 2.30 -1.16
N GLN A 69 9.02 2.16 -0.88
CA GLN A 69 9.62 2.78 0.31
C GLN A 69 9.46 4.30 0.33
N ALA A 70 9.75 4.98 -0.79
CA ALA A 70 9.50 6.42 -0.95
C ALA A 70 8.01 6.78 -0.80
N GLY A 71 7.13 5.88 -1.22
CA GLY A 71 5.68 6.05 -1.14
C GLY A 71 5.13 6.13 0.28
N MET A 72 5.85 5.68 1.31
CA MET A 72 5.37 5.79 2.69
C MET A 72 5.32 7.24 3.17
N ARG A 73 6.39 8.01 2.94
CA ARG A 73 6.44 9.43 3.32
C ARG A 73 5.46 10.25 2.48
N TRP A 74 5.49 10.02 1.16
CA TRP A 74 4.55 10.68 0.25
C TRP A 74 3.09 10.41 0.60
N LEU A 75 2.71 9.17 0.96
CA LEU A 75 1.35 8.87 1.40
C LEU A 75 0.97 9.62 2.68
N ALA A 76 1.90 9.73 3.63
CA ALA A 76 1.67 10.47 4.86
C ALA A 76 1.33 11.95 4.54
N GLU A 77 2.09 12.56 3.63
CA GLU A 77 1.86 13.94 3.16
C GLU A 77 0.53 14.09 2.43
N GLN A 78 0.20 13.19 1.49
CA GLN A 78 -1.06 13.26 0.72
C GLN A 78 -2.30 13.09 1.61
N LEU A 79 -2.18 12.28 2.65
CA LEU A 79 -3.29 11.91 3.53
C LEU A 79 -3.33 12.76 4.82
N GLY A 80 -2.35 13.63 5.05
CA GLY A 80 -2.22 14.40 6.29
C GLY A 80 -2.02 13.51 7.53
N LEU A 81 -1.30 12.39 7.37
CA LEU A 81 -1.00 11.44 8.43
C LEU A 81 0.38 11.71 9.01
N GLU A 82 0.54 11.50 10.30
CA GLU A 82 1.87 11.49 10.93
C GLU A 82 2.57 10.15 10.62
N LEU A 83 3.87 10.23 10.35
CA LEU A 83 4.71 9.04 10.30
C LEU A 83 4.89 8.53 11.74
N PRO A 84 4.64 7.25 12.02
CA PRO A 84 4.91 6.71 13.35
C PRO A 84 6.38 6.94 13.70
N ALA A 85 6.62 7.37 14.94
CA ALA A 85 7.98 7.43 15.48
C ALA A 85 8.63 6.05 15.28
N ILE A 86 9.84 6.03 14.72
CA ILE A 86 10.62 4.80 14.55
C ILE A 86 10.66 4.12 15.92
N PRO A 87 10.16 2.88 16.06
CA PRO A 87 10.24 2.21 17.36
C PRO A 87 11.72 2.14 17.72
N ALA A 88 12.08 2.67 18.89
CA ALA A 88 13.42 2.53 19.43
C ALA A 88 13.77 1.04 19.40
N ASP A 89 14.79 0.71 18.63
CA ASP A 89 15.31 -0.62 18.40
C ASP A 89 15.59 -1.28 19.77
N ARG A 90 14.73 -2.21 20.19
CA ARG A 90 14.97 -3.08 21.35
C ARG A 90 16.01 -4.12 20.96
N ARG A 91 17.25 -3.70 20.72
CA ARG A 91 18.42 -4.58 20.82
C ARG A 91 18.84 -4.65 22.27
N ASP A 92 18.04 -5.36 23.05
CA ASP A 92 18.50 -5.94 24.30
C ASP A 92 19.27 -7.21 23.90
N VAL A 93 20.55 -7.04 23.55
CA VAL A 93 21.48 -8.14 23.35
C VAL A 93 22.17 -8.37 24.69
N ALA A 94 21.76 -9.45 25.36
CA ALA A 94 22.34 -9.95 26.61
C ALA A 94 23.75 -10.53 26.41
#